data_AF-A0A933T1K8-F1
#
_entry.id   AF-A0A933T1K8-F1
#
_cell.length_a   1.000
_cell.length_b   1.000
_cell.length_c   1.000
_cell.angle_alpha   90.00
_cell.angle_beta   90.00
_cell.angle_gamma   90.00
#
_symmetry.space_group_name_H-M   'P 1'
#
loop_
_entity.id
_entity.type
_entity.pdbx_description
1 polymer ?
#
loop_
_entity_poly.entity_id
_entity_poly.type
_entity_poly.pdbx_seq_one_letter_code
_entity_poly.pdbx_strand_id
1 'polypeptide(L)'
;MDMLKEIQEFRRVLNTYSDCRDCGAVIADENLRKPDILNPGRFRATCPLCGRETSRDPFPSESEKQLFELMTELAELDKQKHILVIVLITVAHEILVTSFILRLLERKYCPQDIYFAVEDSMEFRSKLKLIKELTGKNLEQHANEFGFKNLYKEIEDLKAKRNAFVHEGVMHKLINKPVGTFTITEKAELDEEDLKKAIGCAAKMVRFFSTLFTKYGKYEQPEMYEE
;
A
#
# COMPACT_ATOMS: atom_id res chain seq x y z
N MET A 1 -18.49 17.14 5.80
CA MET A 1 -18.70 17.17 4.32
C MET A 1 -17.41 16.85 3.56
N ASP A 2 -16.23 17.03 4.16
CA ASP A 2 -14.93 16.79 3.52
C ASP A 2 -14.47 15.32 3.63
N MET A 3 -14.73 14.66 4.78
CA MET A 3 -14.32 13.27 5.02
C MET A 3 -14.93 12.25 4.05
N LEU A 4 -16.24 12.37 3.74
CA LEU A 4 -16.93 11.48 2.79
C LEU A 4 -16.30 11.55 1.39
N LYS A 5 -15.84 12.74 0.98
CA LYS A 5 -15.19 12.93 -0.32
C LYS A 5 -13.84 12.19 -0.38
N GLU A 6 -13.08 12.24 0.71
CA GLU A 6 -11.79 11.54 0.82
C GLU A 6 -11.97 10.02 0.84
N ILE A 7 -13.02 9.53 1.52
CA ILE A 7 -13.38 8.10 1.52
C ILE A 7 -13.80 7.65 0.12
N GLN A 8 -14.63 8.43 -0.57
CA GLN A 8 -15.03 8.14 -1.95
C GLN A 8 -13.83 8.13 -2.91
N GLU A 9 -12.94 9.11 -2.79
CA GLU A 9 -11.72 9.15 -3.59
C GLU A 9 -10.81 7.95 -3.29
N PHE A 10 -10.71 7.55 -2.02
CA PHE A 10 -9.93 6.38 -1.66
C PHE A 10 -10.54 5.08 -2.22
N ARG A 11 -11.86 4.91 -2.12
CA ARG A 11 -12.58 3.78 -2.75
C ARG A 11 -12.40 3.75 -4.26
N ARG A 12 -12.37 4.92 -4.92
CA ARG A 12 -12.05 5.02 -6.35
C ARG A 12 -10.65 4.49 -6.61
N VAL A 13 -9.65 4.96 -5.87
CA VAL A 13 -8.26 4.51 -5.97
C VAL A 13 -8.14 2.99 -5.83
N LEU A 14 -8.82 2.36 -4.85
CA LEU A 14 -8.81 0.90 -4.68
C LEU A 14 -9.38 0.15 -5.90
N ASN A 15 -10.24 0.80 -6.68
CA ASN A 15 -10.87 0.20 -7.84
C ASN A 15 -10.22 0.51 -9.19
N THR A 16 -9.32 1.49 -9.24
CA THR A 16 -8.65 1.94 -10.46
C THR A 16 -7.51 1.01 -10.92
N TYR A 17 -6.82 0.33 -9.99
CA TYR A 17 -5.59 -0.39 -10.33
C TYR A 17 -5.81 -1.89 -10.58
N SER A 18 -5.12 -2.42 -11.58
CA SER A 18 -5.13 -3.85 -11.92
C SER A 18 -3.74 -4.35 -12.31
N ASP A 19 -3.39 -5.56 -11.86
CA ASP A 19 -2.16 -6.26 -12.20
C ASP A 19 -2.30 -7.04 -13.51
N CYS A 20 -1.23 -7.01 -14.31
CA CYS A 20 -1.10 -7.76 -15.55
C CYS A 20 -0.41 -9.10 -15.27
N ARG A 21 -1.09 -10.24 -15.35
CA ARG A 21 -0.41 -11.54 -15.08
C ARG A 21 0.76 -11.84 -16.02
N ASP A 22 0.74 -11.32 -17.24
CA ASP A 22 1.78 -11.56 -18.25
C ASP A 22 3.02 -10.70 -18.09
N CYS A 23 2.86 -9.40 -17.77
CA CYS A 23 4.00 -8.50 -17.64
C CYS A 23 4.27 -8.08 -16.20
N GLY A 24 3.38 -8.33 -15.24
CA GLY A 24 3.51 -7.95 -13.83
C GLY A 24 3.33 -6.45 -13.52
N ALA A 25 2.93 -5.66 -14.52
CA ALA A 25 2.70 -4.24 -14.34
C ALA A 25 1.31 -3.95 -13.77
N VAL A 26 1.23 -2.99 -12.85
CA VAL A 26 0.00 -2.51 -12.24
C VAL A 26 -0.48 -1.23 -12.92
N ILE A 27 -1.63 -1.31 -13.56
CA ILE A 27 -2.13 -0.31 -14.50
C ILE A 27 -3.33 0.40 -13.90
N ALA A 28 -3.31 1.74 -13.99
CA ALA A 28 -4.42 2.60 -13.58
C ALA A 28 -5.43 2.74 -14.72
N ASP A 29 -6.41 1.84 -14.78
CA ASP A 29 -7.51 1.92 -15.75
C ASP A 29 -8.73 1.14 -15.25
N GLU A 30 -9.78 1.87 -14.91
CA GLU A 30 -11.05 1.31 -14.44
C GLU A 30 -11.74 0.43 -15.49
N ASN A 31 -11.45 0.66 -16.79
CA ASN A 31 -12.03 -0.13 -17.87
C ASN A 31 -11.43 -1.53 -17.96
N LEU A 32 -10.20 -1.74 -17.47
CA LEU A 32 -9.56 -3.05 -17.44
C LEU A 32 -10.20 -3.99 -16.42
N ARG A 33 -11.08 -3.50 -15.55
CA ARG A 33 -11.84 -4.27 -14.56
C ARG A 33 -13.33 -4.36 -14.89
N LYS A 34 -13.71 -4.19 -16.16
CA LYS A 34 -15.07 -4.48 -16.62
C LYS A 34 -15.17 -5.97 -16.98
N PRO A 35 -16.09 -6.75 -16.37
CA PRO A 35 -16.32 -8.12 -16.81
C PRO A 35 -16.75 -8.12 -18.28
N ASP A 36 -16.19 -9.02 -19.08
CA ASP A 36 -16.73 -9.30 -20.41
C ASP A 36 -17.93 -10.26 -20.26
N ILE A 37 -18.94 -10.10 -21.12
CA ILE A 37 -20.16 -10.91 -21.19
C ILE A 37 -19.81 -12.40 -21.25
N LEU A 38 -18.69 -12.75 -21.89
CA LEU A 38 -18.23 -14.13 -22.07
C LEU A 38 -17.46 -14.69 -20.86
N ASN A 39 -17.01 -13.85 -19.91
CA ASN A 39 -16.23 -14.24 -18.74
C ASN A 39 -16.59 -13.37 -17.52
N PRO A 40 -17.76 -13.56 -16.90
CA PRO A 40 -18.25 -12.70 -15.82
C PRO A 40 -17.40 -12.73 -14.54
N GLY A 41 -16.48 -13.70 -14.39
CA GLY A 41 -15.61 -13.85 -13.22
C GLY A 41 -14.12 -13.57 -13.47
N ARG A 42 -13.70 -13.23 -14.70
CA ARG A 42 -12.30 -12.92 -15.01
C ARG A 42 -12.21 -11.75 -15.96
N PHE A 43 -11.59 -10.67 -15.49
CA PHE A 43 -11.32 -9.47 -16.28
C PHE A 43 -10.22 -9.78 -17.30
N ARG A 44 -10.58 -10.23 -18.50
CA ARG A 44 -9.62 -10.36 -19.61
C ARG A 44 -9.60 -9.07 -20.40
N ALA A 45 -8.41 -8.49 -20.55
CA ALA A 45 -8.22 -7.28 -21.34
C ALA A 45 -6.79 -7.21 -21.87
N THR A 46 -6.62 -6.61 -23.04
CA THR A 46 -5.31 -6.33 -23.63
C THR A 46 -4.51 -5.38 -22.75
N CYS A 47 -3.26 -5.75 -22.44
CA CYS A 47 -2.39 -4.92 -21.63
C CYS A 47 -1.92 -3.71 -22.45
N PRO A 48 -2.16 -2.46 -22.01
CA PRO A 48 -1.62 -1.30 -22.71
C PRO A 48 -0.08 -1.22 -22.67
N LEU A 49 0.58 -1.98 -21.78
CA LEU A 49 2.04 -1.95 -21.63
C LEU A 49 2.76 -3.08 -22.39
N CYS A 50 2.22 -4.30 -22.41
CA CYS A 50 2.85 -5.43 -23.11
C CYS A 50 2.09 -5.94 -24.34
N GLY A 51 0.92 -5.37 -24.63
CA GLY A 51 0.08 -5.75 -25.79
C GLY A 51 -0.60 -7.12 -25.69
N ARG A 52 -0.32 -7.92 -24.65
CA ARG A 52 -0.90 -9.26 -24.50
C ARG A 52 -2.28 -9.21 -23.83
N GLU A 53 -3.18 -10.05 -24.32
CA GLU A 53 -4.46 -10.31 -23.67
C GLU A 53 -4.24 -11.28 -22.50
N THR A 54 -4.55 -10.82 -21.29
CA THR A 54 -4.36 -11.62 -20.08
C THR A 54 -5.49 -11.37 -19.09
N SER A 55 -5.63 -12.29 -18.14
CA SER A 55 -6.39 -12.03 -16.92
C SER A 55 -5.77 -10.85 -16.16
N ARG A 56 -6.64 -10.00 -15.63
CA ARG A 56 -6.32 -8.87 -14.76
C ARG A 56 -6.72 -9.24 -13.34
N ASP A 57 -5.77 -9.15 -12.43
CA ASP A 57 -6.07 -9.23 -11.01
C ASP A 57 -6.23 -7.80 -10.46
N PRO A 58 -7.07 -7.59 -9.45
CA PRO A 58 -7.14 -6.32 -8.74
C PRO A 58 -5.80 -6.01 -8.05
N PHE A 59 -5.45 -4.72 -8.02
CA PHE A 59 -4.40 -4.22 -7.12
C PHE A 59 -4.98 -3.12 -6.23
N PRO A 60 -4.80 -3.18 -4.89
CA PRO A 60 -4.31 -4.33 -4.11
C PRO A 60 -5.14 -5.60 -4.38
N SER A 61 -4.63 -6.78 -4.01
CA SER A 61 -5.36 -8.05 -4.15
C SER A 61 -6.68 -8.04 -3.38
N GLU A 62 -7.62 -8.96 -3.68
CA GLU A 62 -8.94 -8.96 -3.01
C GLU A 62 -8.84 -9.12 -1.48
N SER A 63 -7.91 -9.91 -0.96
CA SER A 63 -7.70 -10.03 0.48
C SER A 63 -7.16 -8.73 1.10
N GLU A 64 -6.24 -8.05 0.41
CA GLU A 64 -5.73 -6.74 0.84
C GLU A 64 -6.82 -5.67 0.75
N LYS A 65 -7.69 -5.73 -0.27
CA LYS A 65 -8.82 -4.81 -0.44
C LYS A 65 -9.81 -4.87 0.70
N GLN A 66 -10.15 -6.06 1.19
CA GLN A 66 -11.04 -6.21 2.35
C GLN A 66 -10.52 -5.42 3.57
N LEU A 67 -9.20 -5.39 3.78
CA LEU A 67 -8.59 -4.57 4.83
C LEU A 67 -8.83 -3.08 4.60
N PHE A 68 -8.63 -2.59 3.38
CA PHE A 68 -8.86 -1.19 3.04
C PHE A 68 -10.34 -0.80 3.06
N GLU A 69 -11.24 -1.68 2.64
CA GLU A 69 -12.69 -1.48 2.71
C GLU A 69 -13.14 -1.37 4.16
N LEU A 70 -12.66 -2.25 5.05
CA LEU A 70 -12.89 -2.16 6.49
C LEU A 70 -12.43 -0.81 7.06
N MET A 71 -11.31 -0.25 6.61
CA MET A 71 -10.89 1.10 7.03
C MET A 71 -11.93 2.15 6.64
N THR A 72 -12.48 2.07 5.42
CA THR A 72 -13.49 3.02 4.96
C THR A 72 -14.81 2.90 5.73
N GLU A 73 -15.24 1.68 6.02
CA GLU A 73 -16.44 1.43 6.82
C GLU A 73 -16.26 1.96 8.25
N LEU A 74 -15.12 1.70 8.87
CA LEU A 74 -14.82 2.20 10.22
C LEU A 74 -14.72 3.73 10.26
N ALA A 75 -14.19 4.35 9.20
CA ALA A 75 -14.11 5.80 9.05
C ALA A 75 -15.49 6.45 8.91
N GLU A 76 -16.52 5.73 8.42
CA GLU A 76 -17.89 6.23 8.25
C GLU A 76 -18.76 6.11 9.52
N LEU A 77 -18.39 5.24 10.47
CA LEU A 77 -19.26 4.88 11.61
C LEU A 77 -19.22 5.87 12.78
N ASP A 78 -18.07 6.02 13.46
CA ASP A 78 -17.99 6.81 14.70
C ASP A 78 -16.54 7.24 15.01
N LYS A 79 -16.40 8.40 15.67
CA LYS A 79 -15.13 8.99 16.12
C LYS A 79 -14.32 8.07 17.03
N GLN A 80 -14.98 7.22 17.80
CA GLN A 80 -14.30 6.25 18.69
C GLN A 80 -13.49 5.20 17.91
N LYS A 81 -13.71 5.06 16.60
CA LYS A 81 -13.03 4.08 15.74
C LYS A 81 -11.86 4.66 14.97
N HIS A 82 -11.55 5.95 15.10
CA HIS A 82 -10.44 6.61 14.39
C HIS A 82 -9.10 5.91 14.64
N ILE A 83 -8.85 5.42 15.86
CA ILE A 83 -7.60 4.71 16.15
C ILE A 83 -7.49 3.40 15.37
N LEU A 84 -8.60 2.67 15.22
CA LEU A 84 -8.62 1.42 14.46
C LEU A 84 -8.24 1.71 13.02
N VAL A 85 -8.76 2.79 12.43
CA VAL A 85 -8.38 3.20 11.07
C VAL A 85 -6.88 3.47 10.96
N ILE A 86 -6.29 4.23 11.89
CA ILE A 86 -4.84 4.50 11.90
C ILE A 86 -4.04 3.20 12.06
N VAL A 87 -4.44 2.31 12.97
CA VAL A 87 -3.79 0.99 13.15
C VAL A 87 -3.82 0.21 11.84
N LEU A 88 -4.99 0.08 11.22
CA LEU A 88 -5.19 -0.68 9.99
C LEU A 88 -4.36 -0.10 8.83
N ILE A 89 -4.22 1.23 8.74
CA ILE A 89 -3.36 1.87 7.73
C ILE A 89 -1.89 1.50 7.92
N THR A 90 -1.40 1.46 9.16
CA THR A 90 -0.02 1.02 9.42
C THR A 90 0.18 -0.46 9.08
N VAL A 91 -0.81 -1.31 9.33
CA VAL A 91 -0.79 -2.73 8.94
C VAL A 91 -0.80 -2.88 7.42
N ALA A 92 -1.65 -2.13 6.72
CA ALA A 92 -1.71 -2.16 5.27
C ALA A 92 -0.40 -1.71 4.61
N HIS A 93 0.30 -0.74 5.20
CA HIS A 93 1.64 -0.39 4.75
C HIS A 93 2.60 -1.59 4.82
N GLU A 94 2.60 -2.33 5.93
CA GLU A 94 3.46 -3.51 6.11
C GLU A 94 3.13 -4.64 5.13
N ILE A 95 1.84 -4.82 4.84
CA ILE A 95 1.35 -5.77 3.84
C ILE A 95 1.83 -5.36 2.45
N LEU A 96 1.62 -4.11 2.03
CA LEU A 96 2.07 -3.62 0.71
C LEU A 96 3.59 -3.74 0.53
N VAL A 97 4.37 -3.45 1.58
CA VAL A 97 5.82 -3.67 1.60
C VAL A 97 6.16 -5.15 1.41
N THR A 98 5.49 -6.04 2.15
CA THR A 98 5.71 -7.49 2.04
C THR A 98 5.37 -7.98 0.64
N SER A 99 4.18 -7.65 0.12
CA SER A 99 3.74 -7.99 -1.24
C SER A 99 4.72 -7.48 -2.30
N PHE A 100 5.29 -6.27 -2.13
CA PHE A 100 6.30 -5.74 -3.04
C PHE A 100 7.60 -6.54 -3.02
N ILE A 101 8.09 -6.93 -1.83
CA ILE A 101 9.31 -7.74 -1.71
C ILE A 101 9.10 -9.11 -2.33
N LEU A 102 7.99 -9.78 -2.00
CA LEU A 102 7.67 -11.09 -2.54
C LEU A 102 7.60 -11.04 -4.07
N ARG A 103 7.05 -9.95 -4.63
CA ARG A 103 7.11 -9.70 -6.07
C ARG A 103 8.55 -9.59 -6.56
N LEU A 104 9.40 -8.77 -5.94
CA LEU A 104 10.80 -8.63 -6.35
C LEU A 104 11.56 -9.96 -6.32
N LEU A 105 11.31 -10.79 -5.30
CA LEU A 105 11.92 -12.11 -5.16
C LEU A 105 11.44 -13.07 -6.25
N GLU A 106 10.13 -13.12 -6.50
CA GLU A 106 9.54 -13.89 -7.60
C GLU A 106 10.20 -13.52 -8.94
N ARG A 107 10.41 -12.22 -9.21
CA ARG A 107 11.05 -11.75 -10.45
C ARG A 107 12.52 -12.11 -10.57
N LYS A 108 13.20 -12.34 -9.45
CA LYS A 108 14.60 -12.78 -9.42
C LYS A 108 14.72 -14.30 -9.38
N TYR A 109 13.64 -15.03 -9.66
CA TYR A 109 13.60 -16.49 -9.60
C TYR A 109 14.09 -17.03 -8.26
N CYS A 110 13.76 -16.31 -7.18
CA CYS A 110 14.17 -16.68 -5.84
C CYS A 110 13.57 -18.05 -5.47
N PRO A 111 14.37 -18.97 -4.91
CA PRO A 111 13.88 -20.24 -4.37
C PRO A 111 12.72 -20.06 -3.39
N GLN A 112 11.79 -21.02 -3.42
CA GLN A 112 10.52 -20.95 -2.69
C GLN A 112 10.70 -20.98 -1.17
N ASP A 113 11.73 -21.66 -0.68
CA ASP A 113 12.12 -21.67 0.74
C ASP A 113 12.57 -20.29 1.22
N ILE A 114 13.35 -19.56 0.43
CA ILE A 114 13.74 -18.17 0.73
C ILE A 114 12.51 -17.25 0.68
N TYR A 115 11.63 -17.45 -0.31
CA TYR A 115 10.36 -16.71 -0.41
C TYR A 115 9.56 -16.82 0.89
N PHE A 116 9.31 -18.04 1.38
CA PHE A 116 8.55 -18.27 2.62
C PHE A 116 9.28 -17.76 3.86
N ALA A 117 10.61 -17.91 3.93
CA ALA A 117 11.40 -17.35 5.03
C ALA A 117 11.24 -15.82 5.11
N VAL A 118 11.21 -15.13 3.97
CA VAL A 118 10.99 -13.69 3.91
C VAL A 118 9.55 -13.32 4.27
N GLU A 119 8.56 -14.07 3.78
CA GLU A 119 7.14 -13.84 4.08
C GLU A 119 6.86 -13.94 5.60
N ASP A 120 7.20 -15.10 6.18
CA ASP A 120 6.73 -15.50 7.52
C ASP A 120 7.67 -15.10 8.66
N SER A 121 8.98 -15.07 8.41
CA SER A 121 9.98 -15.02 9.50
C SER A 121 10.78 -13.72 9.54
N MET A 122 10.76 -12.92 8.48
CA MET A 122 11.57 -11.70 8.41
C MET A 122 10.88 -10.52 9.09
N GLU A 123 11.57 -9.91 10.06
CA GLU A 123 11.11 -8.67 10.69
C GLU A 123 10.93 -7.54 9.66
N PHE A 124 9.94 -6.67 9.92
CA PHE A 124 9.60 -5.56 9.03
C PHE A 124 10.79 -4.63 8.70
N ARG A 125 11.65 -4.34 9.68
CA ARG A 125 12.84 -3.51 9.46
C ARG A 125 13.85 -4.16 8.51
N SER A 126 13.96 -5.48 8.58
CA SER A 126 14.82 -6.27 7.71
C SER A 126 14.25 -6.33 6.29
N LYS A 127 12.91 -6.46 6.15
CA LYS A 127 12.19 -6.33 4.88
C LYS A 127 12.50 -4.99 4.17
N LEU A 128 12.48 -3.87 4.89
CA LEU A 128 12.84 -2.56 4.34
C LEU A 128 14.30 -2.47 3.85
N LYS A 129 15.24 -3.08 4.58
CA LYS A 129 16.64 -3.15 4.15
C LYS A 129 16.77 -3.98 2.88
N LEU A 130 16.09 -5.11 2.81
CA LEU A 130 16.10 -5.98 1.63
C LEU A 130 15.64 -5.24 0.36
N ILE A 131 14.60 -4.40 0.44
CA ILE A 131 14.19 -3.56 -0.70
C ILE A 131 15.34 -2.67 -1.18
N LYS A 132 16.08 -2.05 -0.25
CA LYS A 132 17.22 -1.20 -0.60
C LYS A 132 18.31 -2.00 -1.30
N GLU A 133 18.63 -3.19 -0.82
CA GLU A 133 19.62 -4.06 -1.46
C GLU A 133 19.16 -4.53 -2.85
N LEU A 134 17.87 -4.85 -3.01
CA LEU A 134 17.32 -5.34 -4.28
C LEU A 134 17.14 -4.26 -5.34
N THR A 135 16.88 -3.01 -4.93
CA THR A 135 16.53 -1.90 -5.85
C THR A 135 17.55 -0.76 -5.86
N GLY A 136 18.57 -0.81 -5.01
CA GLY A 136 19.58 0.24 -4.81
C GLY A 136 19.09 1.48 -4.05
N LYS A 137 17.79 1.57 -3.73
CA LYS A 137 17.16 2.73 -3.08
C LYS A 137 16.20 2.28 -1.99
N ASN A 138 16.14 3.04 -0.90
CA ASN A 138 15.10 2.80 0.10
C ASN A 138 13.74 3.30 -0.42
N LEU A 139 12.65 2.92 0.25
CA LEU A 139 11.31 3.28 -0.20
C LEU A 139 11.03 4.79 -0.17
N GLU A 140 11.62 5.53 0.77
CA GLU A 140 11.49 6.99 0.82
C GLU A 140 12.13 7.67 -0.41
N GLN A 141 13.29 7.18 -0.84
CA GLN A 141 13.95 7.65 -2.06
C GLN A 141 13.07 7.37 -3.29
N HIS A 142 12.51 6.17 -3.41
CA HIS A 142 11.55 5.86 -4.48
C HIS A 142 10.31 6.76 -4.43
N ALA A 143 9.74 6.98 -3.24
CA ALA A 143 8.56 7.83 -3.08
C ALA A 143 8.85 9.25 -3.57
N ASN A 144 9.98 9.83 -3.18
CA ASN A 144 10.39 11.15 -3.63
C ASN A 144 10.64 11.22 -5.14
N GLU A 145 11.30 10.21 -5.71
CA GLU A 145 11.56 10.11 -7.15
C GLU A 145 10.27 10.04 -7.97
N PHE A 146 9.27 9.30 -7.50
CA PHE A 146 7.97 9.18 -8.17
C PHE A 146 6.98 10.29 -7.80
N GLY A 147 7.43 11.33 -7.10
CA GLY A 147 6.61 12.52 -6.79
C GLY A 147 5.72 12.40 -5.55
N PHE A 148 5.78 11.30 -4.79
CA PHE A 148 5.08 11.10 -3.52
C PHE A 148 5.86 11.74 -2.34
N LYS A 149 6.10 13.05 -2.45
CA LYS A 149 6.81 13.81 -1.42
C LYS A 149 6.09 13.69 -0.07
N ASN A 150 6.86 13.55 1.00
CA ASN A 150 6.39 13.41 2.39
C ASN A 150 5.61 12.13 2.72
N LEU A 151 5.38 11.19 1.79
CA LEU A 151 4.62 9.96 2.08
C LEU A 151 5.17 9.21 3.30
N TYR A 152 6.49 8.99 3.35
CA TYR A 152 7.10 8.28 4.49
C TYR A 152 7.07 9.09 5.78
N LYS A 153 7.13 10.43 5.70
CA LYS A 153 6.91 11.29 6.88
C LYS A 153 5.48 11.15 7.40
N GLU A 154 4.48 11.15 6.52
CA GLU A 154 3.07 10.94 6.89
C GLU A 154 2.86 9.56 7.54
N ILE A 155 3.47 8.51 6.99
CA ILE A 155 3.42 7.16 7.57
C ILE A 155 4.07 7.12 8.96
N GLU A 156 5.26 7.71 9.13
CA GLU A 156 5.94 7.74 10.43
C GLU A 156 5.16 8.56 11.46
N ASP A 157 4.57 9.68 11.07
CA ASP A 157 3.70 10.45 11.94
C ASP A 157 2.47 9.63 12.39
N LEU A 158 1.83 8.87 11.48
CA LEU A 158 0.71 7.96 11.81
C LEU A 158 1.15 6.83 12.75
N LYS A 159 2.33 6.24 12.55
CA LYS A 159 2.89 5.23 13.46
C LYS A 159 3.17 5.83 14.84
N ALA A 160 3.68 7.05 14.90
CA ALA A 160 3.92 7.72 16.16
C ALA A 160 2.62 7.97 16.93
N LYS A 161 1.56 8.38 16.23
CA LYS A 161 0.20 8.49 16.80
C LYS A 161 -0.34 7.18 17.32
N ARG A 162 -0.26 6.14 16.50
CA ARG A 162 -0.64 4.77 16.89
C ARG A 162 0.09 4.36 18.16
N ASN A 163 1.42 4.54 18.21
CA ASN A 163 2.22 4.13 19.36
C ASN A 163 1.89 4.96 20.62
N ALA A 164 1.64 6.26 20.48
CA ALA A 164 1.22 7.11 21.61
C ALA A 164 -0.13 6.64 22.17
N PHE A 165 -1.08 6.26 21.32
CA PHE A 165 -2.38 5.77 21.76
C PHE A 165 -2.32 4.35 22.35
N VAL A 166 -1.65 3.41 21.68
CA VAL A 166 -1.58 2.00 22.10
C VAL A 166 -0.77 1.82 23.38
N HIS A 167 0.27 2.65 23.57
CA HIS A 167 1.12 2.59 24.74
C HIS A 167 0.85 3.81 25.63
N GLU A 168 -0.20 3.75 26.46
CA GLU A 168 -0.56 4.80 27.43
C GLU A 168 0.64 5.27 28.29
N GLY A 169 1.62 4.40 28.57
CA GLY A 169 2.86 4.76 29.28
C GLY A 169 3.83 5.68 28.51
N VAL A 170 3.68 5.82 27.19
CA VAL A 170 4.47 6.74 26.33
C VAL A 170 3.83 8.13 26.28
N MET A 171 2.52 8.25 26.55
CA MET A 171 1.79 9.54 26.58
C MET A 171 2.45 10.55 27.52
N HIS A 172 2.87 10.11 28.72
CA HIS A 172 3.56 10.99 29.68
C HIS A 172 4.86 11.63 29.15
N LYS A 173 5.49 11.09 28.10
CA LYS A 173 6.72 11.66 27.50
C LYS A 173 6.46 12.56 26.29
N LEU A 174 5.27 12.49 25.70
CA LEU A 174 4.90 13.16 24.44
C LEU A 174 3.84 14.26 24.62
N ILE A 175 3.15 14.31 25.77
CA ILE A 175 2.27 15.41 26.13
C ILE A 175 3.01 16.74 25.97
N ASN A 176 2.42 17.66 25.20
CA ASN A 176 2.93 19.00 24.88
C ASN A 176 4.19 19.08 23.99
N LYS A 177 4.57 17.98 23.30
CA LYS A 177 5.58 18.02 22.24
C LYS A 177 4.96 17.77 20.86
N PRO A 178 5.20 18.63 19.86
CA PRO A 178 4.80 18.33 18.49
C PRO A 178 5.53 17.07 18.01
N VAL A 179 4.78 16.11 17.47
CA VAL A 179 5.34 14.91 16.81
C VAL A 179 5.05 15.04 15.33
N GLY A 180 6.05 15.52 14.59
CA GLY A 180 5.89 15.81 13.16
C GLY A 180 4.89 16.94 12.91
N THR A 181 3.86 16.67 12.12
CA THR A 181 2.78 17.64 11.79
C THR A 181 1.57 17.56 12.71
N PHE A 182 1.68 16.83 13.82
CA PHE A 182 0.56 16.54 14.69
C PHE A 182 0.78 17.03 16.12
N THR A 183 -0.32 17.42 16.75
CA THR A 183 -0.39 17.80 18.16
C THR A 183 -0.96 16.65 18.97
N ILE A 184 -0.27 16.22 20.04
CA ILE A 184 -0.76 15.21 20.98
C ILE A 184 -1.21 15.93 22.25
N THR A 185 -2.51 15.92 22.52
CA THR A 185 -3.12 16.50 23.73
C THR A 185 -3.18 15.49 24.88
N GLU A 186 -3.33 15.96 26.13
CA GLU A 186 -3.40 15.11 27.35
C GLU A 186 -4.49 14.04 27.29
N LYS A 187 -5.53 14.27 26.49
CA LYS A 187 -6.34 13.21 25.93
C LYS A 187 -5.90 13.05 24.47
N ALA A 188 -5.39 11.89 24.06
CA ALA A 188 -5.16 11.60 22.64
C ALA A 188 -6.51 11.37 21.93
N GLU A 189 -7.37 12.39 21.96
CA GLU A 189 -8.58 12.41 21.15
C GLU A 189 -8.13 12.60 19.71
N LEU A 190 -8.31 11.56 18.90
CA LEU A 190 -8.12 11.62 17.46
C LEU A 190 -9.24 12.44 16.86
N ASP A 191 -8.89 13.47 16.10
CA ASP A 191 -9.88 14.31 15.42
C ASP A 191 -10.19 13.83 13.99
N GLU A 192 -11.12 14.51 13.33
CA GLU A 192 -11.51 14.20 11.95
C GLU A 192 -10.39 14.52 10.94
N GLU A 193 -9.50 15.47 11.26
CA GLU A 193 -8.37 15.85 10.40
C GLU A 193 -7.29 14.75 10.41
N ASP A 194 -7.09 14.09 11.55
CA ASP A 194 -6.23 12.92 11.66
C ASP A 194 -6.72 11.77 10.79
N LEU A 195 -8.02 11.48 10.86
CA LEU A 195 -8.64 10.46 10.03
C LEU A 195 -8.50 10.81 8.55
N LYS A 196 -8.72 12.08 8.19
CA LYS A 196 -8.53 12.58 6.83
C LYS A 196 -7.12 12.38 6.32
N LYS A 197 -6.12 12.77 7.11
CA LYS A 197 -4.71 12.54 6.78
C LYS A 197 -4.39 11.05 6.64
N ALA A 198 -4.97 10.22 7.49
CA ALA A 198 -4.77 8.78 7.46
C ALA A 198 -5.33 8.16 6.16
N ILE A 199 -6.59 8.45 5.82
CA ILE A 199 -7.22 7.97 4.57
C ILE A 199 -6.48 8.51 3.34
N GLY A 200 -6.11 9.80 3.33
CA GLY A 200 -5.30 10.38 2.26
C GLY A 200 -3.93 9.70 2.11
N CYS A 201 -3.29 9.35 3.22
CA CYS A 201 -2.04 8.59 3.23
C CYS A 201 -2.24 7.19 2.64
N ALA A 202 -3.34 6.49 2.98
CA ALA A 202 -3.67 5.18 2.40
C ALA A 202 -3.83 5.25 0.87
N ALA A 203 -4.54 6.26 0.37
CA ALA A 203 -4.67 6.48 -1.07
C ALA A 203 -3.30 6.72 -1.74
N LYS A 204 -2.44 7.54 -1.13
CA LYS A 204 -1.07 7.76 -1.64
C LYS A 204 -0.24 6.48 -1.62
N MET A 205 -0.35 5.64 -0.59
CA MET A 205 0.36 4.36 -0.52
C MET A 205 -0.04 3.44 -1.67
N VAL A 206 -1.33 3.26 -1.94
CA VAL A 206 -1.79 2.41 -3.06
C VAL A 206 -1.23 2.90 -4.39
N ARG A 207 -1.26 4.21 -4.65
CA ARG A 207 -0.71 4.83 -5.87
C ARG A 207 0.81 4.69 -5.96
N PHE A 208 1.51 4.83 -4.84
CA PHE A 208 2.96 4.68 -4.78
C PHE A 208 3.37 3.23 -5.04
N PHE A 209 2.74 2.27 -4.39
CA PHE A 209 3.04 0.86 -4.59
C PHE A 209 2.63 0.39 -5.99
N SER A 210 1.52 0.84 -6.56
CA SER A 210 1.21 0.51 -7.97
C SER A 210 2.30 1.00 -8.93
N THR A 211 2.87 2.18 -8.66
CA THR A 211 4.01 2.72 -9.43
C THR A 211 5.26 1.84 -9.25
N LEU A 212 5.58 1.42 -8.02
CA LEU A 212 6.69 0.52 -7.73
C LEU A 212 6.55 -0.83 -8.44
N PHE A 213 5.37 -1.45 -8.36
CA PHE A 213 5.10 -2.73 -9.03
C PHE A 213 5.20 -2.57 -10.55
N THR A 214 4.75 -1.46 -11.13
CA THR A 214 4.94 -1.22 -12.57
C THR A 214 6.39 -0.99 -12.96
N LYS A 215 7.18 -0.37 -12.09
CA LYS A 215 8.60 -0.11 -12.37
C LYS A 215 9.47 -1.36 -12.22
N TYR A 216 9.27 -2.13 -11.16
CA TYR A 216 10.15 -3.23 -10.74
C TYR A 216 9.50 -4.62 -10.85
N GLY A 217 8.18 -4.70 -10.97
CA GLY A 217 7.44 -5.96 -11.11
C GLY A 217 7.38 -6.49 -12.54
N LYS A 218 7.98 -5.79 -13.51
CA LYS A 218 8.00 -6.28 -14.89
C LYS A 218 8.73 -7.61 -14.98
N TYR A 219 8.17 -8.62 -15.64
CA TYR A 219 8.98 -9.79 -16.02
C TYR A 219 10.05 -9.30 -16.99
N GLU A 220 11.31 -9.42 -16.59
CA GLU A 220 12.40 -9.41 -17.57
C GLU A 220 12.12 -10.59 -18.49
N GLN A 221 12.06 -10.35 -19.81
CA GLN A 221 12.08 -11.50 -20.72
C GLN A 221 13.41 -12.20 -20.41
N PRO A 222 13.42 -13.53 -20.17
CA PRO A 222 14.68 -14.23 -20.11
C PRO A 222 15.40 -13.87 -21.40
N GLU A 223 16.59 -13.26 -21.29
CA GLU A 223 17.49 -13.19 -22.43
C GLU A 223 17.58 -14.63 -22.91
N MET A 224 17.01 -14.91 -24.08
CA MET A 224 17.21 -16.21 -24.69
C MET A 224 18.72 -16.26 -24.87
N TYR A 225 19.39 -17.05 -24.04
CA TYR A 225 20.76 -17.40 -24.27
C TYR A 225 20.78 -17.98 -25.68
N GLU A 226 21.28 -17.21 -26.64
CA GLU A 226 21.59 -17.73 -27.97
C GLU A 226 22.62 -18.83 -27.73
N GLU A 227 22.19 -20.08 -27.88
CA GLU A 227 23.06 -21.27 -27.83
C GLU A 227 24.11 -21.25 -28.94
#